data_AF-A0A9D7YNX1-F1
#
_entry.id   AF-A0A9D7YNX1-F1
#
_cell.length_a   1.000
_cell.length_b   1.000
_cell.length_c   1.000
_cell.angle_alpha   90.00
_cell.angle_beta   90.00
_cell.angle_gamma   90.00
#
_symmetry.space_group_name_H-M   'P 1'
#
loop_
_entity.id
_entity.type
_entity.pdbx_description
1 polymer ?
#
loop_
_entity_poly.entity_id
_entity_poly.type
_entity_poly.pdbx_seq_one_letter_code
_entity_poly.pdbx_strand_id
1 'polypeptide(L)'
;MRDIANNEHGGGPVQDDWSGKEVFTTGEAARVCNVSQQTIIRCFDSGRLTGFRVPGSRFRRIPRAELLRFMHDNGIPPDRLESGRKRILVIDDDAPTLALLREALGRDRRYEIQTAESGYDAGILTATFRPHLVIVDYRLPDVRGDLIVRRLREREDTADTRVICISGVVSQEDVDRLTRAGAEAIVRKPFNIERLGAKVAELLGVPGAANSNGTAHASDSGSGGRP
;
A
#
# COMPACT_ATOMS: atom_id res chain seq x y z
N MET A 1 32.85 -47.47 -0.89
CA MET A 1 32.16 -46.77 -1.99
C MET A 1 30.76 -46.43 -1.45
N ARG A 2 30.48 -45.20 -0.98
CA ARG A 2 30.24 -43.96 -1.77
C ARG A 2 29.19 -44.24 -2.86
N ASP A 3 28.01 -43.62 -2.93
CA ASP A 3 27.61 -42.27 -2.51
C ASP A 3 26.11 -42.13 -2.19
N ILE A 4 25.85 -41.17 -1.31
CA ILE A 4 24.58 -40.53 -1.00
C ILE A 4 24.41 -39.42 -2.06
N ALA A 5 23.30 -39.39 -2.79
CA ALA A 5 22.93 -38.24 -3.61
C ALA A 5 21.59 -37.67 -3.12
N ASN A 6 21.73 -36.70 -2.21
CA ASN A 6 20.73 -35.66 -1.97
C ASN A 6 20.37 -34.99 -3.30
N ASN A 7 19.08 -34.88 -3.60
CA ASN A 7 18.60 -33.92 -4.58
C ASN A 7 17.83 -32.84 -3.83
N GLU A 8 18.56 -31.81 -3.39
CA GLU A 8 17.98 -30.55 -2.97
C GLU A 8 18.20 -29.49 -4.06
N HIS A 9 17.18 -28.63 -4.19
CA HIS A 9 17.17 -27.23 -4.66
C HIS A 9 16.54 -26.94 -6.02
N GLY A 10 15.44 -26.18 -5.96
CA GLY A 10 14.93 -25.46 -7.13
C GLY A 10 13.55 -24.83 -6.98
N GLY A 11 13.20 -24.26 -5.82
CA GLY A 11 11.95 -23.52 -5.67
C GLY A 11 12.11 -22.40 -4.65
N GLY A 12 12.49 -21.21 -5.11
CA GLY A 12 12.43 -20.00 -4.28
C GLY A 12 11.00 -19.79 -3.75
N PRO A 13 10.81 -19.04 -2.65
CA PRO A 13 9.48 -18.84 -2.08
C PRO A 13 8.56 -18.22 -3.13
N VAL A 14 7.59 -19.02 -3.59
CA VAL A 14 6.46 -18.53 -4.37
C VAL A 14 5.77 -17.49 -3.48
N GLN A 15 5.80 -16.22 -3.89
CA GLN A 15 5.02 -15.19 -3.23
C GLN A 15 3.55 -15.51 -3.52
N ASP A 16 2.91 -16.20 -2.59
CA ASP A 16 1.49 -16.52 -2.72
C ASP A 16 0.68 -15.21 -2.70
N ASP A 17 -0.01 -14.90 -3.80
CA ASP A 17 -0.95 -13.78 -3.87
C ASP A 17 -2.31 -14.22 -3.27
N TRP A 18 -2.65 -13.67 -2.10
CA TRP A 18 -3.90 -13.95 -1.38
C TRP A 18 -5.00 -12.90 -1.63
N SER A 19 -4.77 -11.93 -2.52
CA SER A 19 -5.61 -10.73 -2.68
C SER A 19 -7.07 -11.04 -3.01
N GLY A 20 -7.34 -12.07 -3.83
CA GLY A 20 -8.70 -12.47 -4.23
C GLY A 20 -9.24 -13.71 -3.52
N LYS A 21 -8.57 -14.21 -2.48
CA LYS A 21 -8.97 -15.46 -1.81
C LYS A 21 -9.92 -15.18 -0.64
N GLU A 22 -11.10 -15.81 -0.68
CA GLU A 22 -12.16 -15.65 0.32
C GLU A 22 -12.14 -16.70 1.44
N VAL A 23 -11.53 -17.88 1.21
CA VAL A 23 -11.50 -18.97 2.20
C VAL A 23 -10.11 -19.60 2.24
N PHE A 24 -9.55 -19.68 3.45
CA PHE A 24 -8.19 -20.18 3.72
C PHE A 24 -8.23 -21.56 4.39
N THR A 25 -7.26 -22.39 4.04
CA THR A 25 -6.89 -23.57 4.84
C THR A 25 -6.05 -23.15 6.04
N THR A 26 -5.87 -24.06 7.01
CA THR A 26 -5.02 -23.80 8.17
C THR A 26 -3.56 -23.54 7.80
N GLY A 27 -3.05 -24.18 6.74
CA GLY A 27 -1.68 -23.97 6.27
C GLY A 27 -1.49 -22.62 5.57
N GLU A 28 -2.50 -22.16 4.82
CA GLU A 28 -2.48 -20.84 4.19
C GLU A 28 -2.60 -19.74 5.24
N ALA A 29 -3.56 -19.84 6.16
CA ALA A 29 -3.71 -18.90 7.27
C ALA A 29 -2.44 -18.80 8.13
N ALA A 30 -1.72 -19.93 8.33
CA ALA A 30 -0.46 -19.95 9.05
C ALA A 30 0.65 -19.17 8.35
N ARG A 31 0.78 -19.33 7.03
CA ARG A 31 1.71 -18.55 6.20
C ARG A 31 1.39 -17.06 6.22
N VAL A 32 0.11 -16.72 6.12
CA VAL A 32 -0.38 -15.33 6.20
C VAL A 32 0.00 -14.71 7.54
N CYS A 33 -0.34 -15.38 8.64
CA CYS A 33 -0.12 -14.88 10.00
C CYS A 33 1.34 -15.01 10.49
N ASN A 34 2.22 -15.63 9.69
CA ASN A 34 3.60 -15.95 10.06
C ASN A 34 3.71 -16.75 11.38
N VAL A 35 2.84 -17.74 11.54
CA VAL A 35 2.82 -18.65 12.70
C VAL A 35 2.81 -20.11 12.24
N SER A 36 2.98 -21.05 13.17
CA SER A 36 2.85 -22.47 12.84
C SER A 36 1.41 -22.84 12.47
N GLN A 37 1.24 -23.83 11.59
CA GLN A 37 -0.08 -24.40 11.29
C GLN A 37 -0.79 -24.94 12.55
N GLN A 38 -0.02 -25.46 13.52
CA GLN A 38 -0.56 -25.93 14.80
C GLN A 38 -1.13 -24.79 15.64
N THR A 39 -0.52 -23.61 15.60
CA THR A 39 -1.04 -22.42 16.27
C THR A 39 -2.42 -22.05 15.72
N ILE A 40 -2.57 -22.00 14.39
CA ILE A 40 -3.87 -21.73 13.74
C ILE A 40 -4.90 -22.81 14.08
N ILE A 41 -4.51 -24.09 14.06
CA ILE A 41 -5.40 -25.20 14.42
C ILE A 41 -5.88 -25.04 15.87
N ARG A 42 -4.97 -24.73 16.81
CA ARG A 42 -5.31 -24.55 18.23
C ARG A 42 -6.23 -23.35 18.44
N CYS A 43 -5.96 -22.21 17.80
CA CYS A 43 -6.83 -21.05 17.86
C CYS A 43 -8.21 -21.36 17.27
N PHE A 44 -8.28 -22.15 16.20
CA PHE A 44 -9.56 -22.57 15.62
C PHE A 44 -10.34 -23.48 16.57
N ASP A 45 -9.71 -24.52 17.09
CA ASP A 45 -10.35 -25.49 17.95
C ASP A 45 -10.76 -24.89 19.31
N SER A 46 -10.06 -23.85 19.76
CA SER A 46 -10.44 -23.08 20.97
C SER A 46 -11.48 -21.99 20.71
N GLY A 47 -11.96 -21.81 19.47
CA GLY A 47 -12.92 -20.77 19.09
C GLY A 47 -12.36 -19.35 19.00
N ARG A 48 -11.04 -19.16 19.16
CA ARG A 48 -10.38 -17.85 18.98
C ARG A 48 -10.27 -17.43 17.52
N LEU A 49 -10.25 -18.40 16.61
CA LEU A 49 -10.33 -18.19 15.17
C LEU A 49 -11.52 -18.98 14.62
N THR A 50 -12.46 -18.28 14.04
CA THR A 50 -13.75 -18.85 13.61
C THR A 50 -13.72 -19.29 12.15
N GLY A 51 -14.58 -20.25 11.82
CA GLY A 51 -14.75 -20.79 10.48
C GLY A 51 -15.53 -22.11 10.53
N PHE A 52 -15.38 -22.95 9.52
CA PHE A 52 -16.12 -24.21 9.41
C PHE A 52 -15.22 -25.41 9.12
N ARG A 53 -15.71 -26.60 9.44
CA ARG A 53 -15.11 -27.85 8.98
C ARG A 53 -15.81 -28.30 7.70
N VAL A 54 -15.05 -28.84 6.76
CA VAL A 54 -15.64 -29.44 5.55
C VAL A 54 -16.45 -30.67 5.96
N PRO A 55 -17.73 -30.80 5.52
CA PRO A 55 -18.55 -31.96 5.84
C PRO A 55 -17.84 -33.28 5.50
N GLY A 56 -17.86 -34.25 6.42
CA GLY A 56 -17.19 -35.54 6.24
C GLY A 56 -15.66 -35.51 6.33
N SER A 57 -15.05 -34.38 6.73
CA SER A 57 -13.59 -34.25 6.81
C SER A 57 -13.13 -33.50 8.07
N ARG A 58 -11.87 -33.76 8.46
CA ARG A 58 -11.19 -33.02 9.55
C ARG A 58 -10.64 -31.67 9.13
N PHE A 59 -10.72 -31.32 7.84
CA PHE A 59 -10.14 -30.09 7.31
C PHE A 59 -10.97 -28.86 7.70
N ARG A 60 -10.27 -27.84 8.20
CA ARG A 60 -10.85 -26.53 8.58
C ARG A 60 -10.76 -25.56 7.40
N ARG A 61 -11.71 -24.64 7.35
CA ARG A 61 -11.81 -23.55 6.39
C ARG A 61 -12.09 -22.26 7.16
N ILE A 62 -11.26 -21.26 6.91
CA ILE A 62 -11.24 -19.99 7.63
C ILE A 62 -11.64 -18.90 6.62
N PRO A 63 -12.83 -18.29 6.75
CA PRO A 63 -13.20 -17.17 5.89
C PRO A 63 -12.23 -15.99 6.04
N ARG A 64 -12.03 -15.23 4.96
CA ARG A 64 -11.14 -14.06 4.91
C ARG A 64 -11.46 -13.04 6.01
N ALA A 65 -12.73 -12.71 6.19
CA ALA A 65 -13.19 -11.77 7.21
C ALA A 65 -12.81 -12.23 8.64
N GLU A 66 -12.93 -13.52 8.93
CA GLU A 66 -12.58 -14.07 10.24
C GLU A 66 -11.07 -14.09 10.46
N LEU A 67 -10.28 -14.36 9.41
CA LEU A 67 -8.82 -14.30 9.48
C LEU A 67 -8.33 -12.87 9.69
N LEU A 68 -8.91 -11.88 8.98
CA LEU A 68 -8.61 -10.46 9.18
C LEU A 68 -8.95 -10.01 10.60
N ARG A 69 -10.12 -10.40 11.13
CA ARG A 69 -10.50 -10.10 12.52
C ARG A 69 -9.49 -10.68 13.51
N PHE A 70 -9.14 -11.96 13.35
CA PHE A 70 -8.13 -12.61 14.17
C PHE A 70 -6.76 -11.90 14.11
N MET A 71 -6.35 -11.46 12.93
CA MET A 71 -5.09 -10.72 12.77
C MET A 71 -5.12 -9.40 13.53
N HIS A 72 -6.18 -8.62 13.37
CA HIS A 72 -6.38 -7.36 14.11
C HIS A 72 -6.37 -7.58 15.63
N ASP A 73 -7.15 -8.54 16.13
CA ASP A 73 -7.29 -8.84 17.56
C ASP A 73 -5.98 -9.30 18.21
N ASN A 74 -5.02 -9.79 17.41
CA ASN A 74 -3.72 -10.28 17.88
C ASN A 74 -2.54 -9.41 17.40
N GLY A 75 -2.81 -8.21 16.85
CA GLY A 75 -1.76 -7.27 16.40
C GLY A 75 -0.90 -7.79 15.23
N ILE A 76 -1.45 -8.65 14.39
CA ILE A 76 -0.79 -9.18 13.19
C ILE A 76 -1.12 -8.27 12.00
N PRO A 77 -0.13 -7.70 11.29
CA PRO A 77 -0.39 -6.81 10.15
C PRO A 77 -1.14 -7.53 9.00
N PRO A 78 -2.29 -7.00 8.53
CA PRO A 78 -3.12 -7.63 7.49
C PRO A 78 -2.56 -7.46 6.07
N ASP A 79 -1.41 -6.80 5.90
CA ASP A 79 -0.77 -6.44 4.63
C ASP A 79 -0.61 -7.60 3.65
N ARG A 80 -0.53 -8.84 4.14
CA ARG A 80 -0.43 -10.06 3.31
C ARG A 80 -1.77 -10.57 2.78
N LEU A 81 -2.88 -10.16 3.39
CA LEU A 81 -4.25 -10.49 2.97
C LEU A 81 -4.85 -9.38 2.15
N GLU A 82 -4.79 -8.15 2.65
CA GLU A 82 -5.10 -6.98 1.84
C GLU A 82 -4.28 -7.08 0.57
N SER A 83 -4.88 -6.82 -0.59
CA SER A 83 -4.12 -6.91 -1.84
C SER A 83 -2.81 -6.18 -1.59
N GLY A 84 -1.65 -6.78 -1.85
CA GLY A 84 -0.35 -6.14 -1.57
C GLY A 84 -0.19 -4.79 -2.30
N ARG A 85 -1.23 -4.37 -3.02
CA ARG A 85 -1.42 -3.05 -3.58
C ARG A 85 -1.70 -2.01 -2.51
N LYS A 86 -0.95 -0.92 -2.60
CA LYS A 86 -1.22 0.27 -1.81
C LYS A 86 -2.40 1.01 -2.43
N ARG A 87 -3.49 1.05 -1.68
CA ARG A 87 -4.68 1.88 -1.91
C ARG A 87 -4.32 3.38 -1.86
N ILE A 88 -4.61 4.09 -2.94
CA ILE A 88 -4.40 5.54 -3.09
C ILE A 88 -5.74 6.19 -3.42
N LEU A 89 -6.13 7.21 -2.66
CA LEU A 89 -7.29 8.03 -2.96
C LEU A 89 -6.81 9.38 -3.54
N VAL A 90 -7.31 9.74 -4.71
CA VAL A 90 -7.05 11.04 -5.34
C VAL A 90 -8.30 11.91 -5.22
N ILE A 91 -8.14 13.15 -4.76
CA ILE A 91 -9.24 14.08 -4.51
C ILE A 91 -8.93 15.38 -5.25
N ASP A 92 -9.74 15.70 -6.25
CA ASP A 92 -9.59 16.88 -7.11
C ASP A 92 -10.93 17.14 -7.81
N ASP A 93 -11.38 18.39 -7.91
CA ASP A 93 -12.61 18.73 -8.62
C ASP A 93 -12.42 18.83 -10.14
N ASP A 94 -11.17 18.79 -10.62
CA ASP A 94 -10.84 18.73 -12.04
C ASP A 94 -10.81 17.28 -12.56
N ALA A 95 -11.88 16.88 -13.25
CA ALA A 95 -12.00 15.54 -13.85
C ALA A 95 -10.82 15.13 -14.77
N PRO A 96 -10.25 16.03 -15.61
CA PRO A 96 -9.01 15.74 -16.36
C PRO A 96 -7.83 15.37 -15.46
N THR A 97 -7.61 16.07 -14.35
CA THR A 97 -6.56 15.76 -13.37
C THR A 97 -6.80 14.40 -12.72
N LEU A 98 -8.04 14.10 -12.32
CA LEU A 98 -8.40 12.78 -11.78
C LEU A 98 -8.10 11.66 -12.77
N ALA A 99 -8.53 11.82 -14.03
CA ALA A 99 -8.31 10.83 -15.09
C ALA A 99 -6.80 10.61 -15.34
N LEU A 100 -6.03 11.70 -15.43
CA LEU A 100 -4.58 11.66 -15.61
C LEU A 100 -3.88 10.89 -14.48
N LEU A 101 -4.19 11.23 -13.23
CA LEU A 101 -3.56 10.59 -12.06
C LEU A 101 -3.97 9.12 -11.93
N ARG A 102 -5.24 8.82 -12.18
CA ARG A 102 -5.76 7.45 -12.18
C ARG A 102 -5.08 6.59 -13.24
N GLU A 103 -4.91 7.10 -14.46
CA GLU A 103 -4.23 6.38 -15.53
C GLU A 103 -2.75 6.22 -15.20
N ALA A 104 -2.06 7.31 -14.85
CA ALA A 104 -0.61 7.29 -14.65
C ALA A 104 -0.18 6.39 -13.48
N LEU A 105 -0.83 6.53 -12.32
CA LEU A 105 -0.52 5.71 -11.14
C LEU A 105 -1.07 4.29 -11.28
N GLY A 106 -2.23 4.13 -11.93
CA GLY A 106 -2.86 2.83 -12.16
C GLY A 106 -2.10 1.88 -13.09
N ARG A 107 -1.09 2.37 -13.82
CA ARG A 107 -0.16 1.52 -14.59
C ARG A 107 0.68 0.61 -13.69
N ASP A 108 0.94 1.03 -12.45
CA ASP A 108 1.63 0.19 -11.47
C ASP A 108 0.62 -0.74 -10.78
N ARG A 109 0.76 -2.04 -11.02
CA ARG A 109 -0.12 -3.08 -10.45
C ARG A 109 -0.05 -3.18 -8.93
N ARG A 110 0.92 -2.51 -8.30
CA ARG A 110 1.04 -2.38 -6.84
C ARG A 110 0.17 -1.25 -6.28
N TYR A 111 -0.60 -0.55 -7.11
CA TYR A 111 -1.54 0.47 -6.61
C TYR A 111 -2.98 0.09 -6.95
N GLU A 112 -3.87 0.45 -6.04
CA GLU A 112 -5.30 0.48 -6.27
C GLU A 112 -5.74 1.93 -6.13
N ILE A 113 -6.30 2.52 -7.18
CA ILE A 113 -6.62 3.95 -7.21
C ILE A 113 -8.13 4.16 -7.19
N GLN A 114 -8.59 4.98 -6.24
CA GLN A 114 -9.93 5.56 -6.26
C GLN A 114 -9.84 7.08 -6.35
N THR A 115 -10.90 7.70 -6.84
CA THR A 115 -10.99 9.14 -7.11
C THR A 115 -12.23 9.72 -6.45
N ALA A 116 -12.15 10.93 -5.93
CA ALA A 116 -13.26 11.73 -5.44
C ALA A 116 -13.20 13.14 -6.02
N GLU A 117 -14.37 13.68 -6.38
CA GLU A 117 -14.51 15.04 -6.93
C GLU A 117 -14.83 16.09 -5.86
N SER A 118 -15.16 15.65 -4.65
CA SER A 118 -15.54 16.50 -3.53
C SER A 118 -14.95 16.03 -2.20
N GLY A 119 -14.87 16.94 -1.23
CA GLY A 119 -14.55 16.61 0.15
C GLY A 119 -15.55 15.66 0.80
N TYR A 120 -16.83 15.77 0.42
CA TYR A 120 -17.88 14.86 0.88
C TYR A 120 -17.62 13.41 0.44
N ASP A 121 -17.39 13.20 -0.86
CA ASP A 121 -17.09 11.86 -1.41
C ASP A 121 -15.79 11.32 -0.85
N ALA A 122 -14.78 12.19 -0.67
CA ALA A 122 -13.53 11.83 -0.03
C ALA A 122 -13.73 11.30 1.40
N GLY A 123 -14.64 11.90 2.17
CA GLY A 123 -14.96 11.43 3.53
C GLY A 123 -15.54 10.02 3.53
N ILE A 124 -16.45 9.72 2.61
CA ILE A 124 -17.04 8.38 2.44
C ILE A 124 -15.96 7.38 2.05
N LEU A 125 -15.18 7.70 1.00
CA LEU A 125 -14.13 6.81 0.49
C LEU A 125 -13.02 6.59 1.50
N THR A 126 -12.65 7.59 2.30
CA THR A 126 -11.63 7.38 3.33
C THR A 126 -12.08 6.30 4.33
N ALA A 127 -13.36 6.29 4.72
CA ALA A 127 -13.89 5.31 5.66
C ALA A 127 -14.05 3.90 5.05
N THR A 128 -14.48 3.80 3.79
CA THR A 128 -14.77 2.52 3.14
C THR A 128 -13.56 1.92 2.42
N PHE A 129 -12.77 2.75 1.73
CA PHE A 129 -11.59 2.35 0.97
C PHE A 129 -10.32 2.31 1.84
N ARG A 130 -10.29 3.02 2.98
CA ARG A 130 -9.13 3.05 3.91
C ARG A 130 -7.80 3.24 3.18
N PRO A 131 -7.60 4.40 2.51
CA PRO A 131 -6.41 4.63 1.70
C PRO A 131 -5.14 4.64 2.56
N HIS A 132 -4.06 4.08 2.01
CA HIS A 132 -2.72 4.21 2.60
C HIS A 132 -2.11 5.57 2.29
N LEU A 133 -2.50 6.17 1.16
CA LEU A 133 -2.08 7.49 0.74
C LEU A 133 -3.26 8.27 0.11
N VAL A 134 -3.37 9.55 0.46
CA VAL A 134 -4.30 10.50 -0.12
C VAL A 134 -3.50 11.55 -0.90
N ILE A 135 -3.90 11.78 -2.15
CA ILE A 135 -3.47 12.91 -2.95
C ILE A 135 -4.65 13.87 -3.02
N VAL A 136 -4.50 15.10 -2.54
CA VAL A 136 -5.62 16.04 -2.40
C VAL A 136 -5.30 17.41 -2.98
N ASP A 137 -6.20 17.96 -3.79
CA ASP A 137 -6.14 19.39 -4.13
C ASP A 137 -6.37 20.22 -2.87
N TYR A 138 -5.52 21.22 -2.67
CA TYR A 138 -5.67 22.17 -1.60
C TYR A 138 -6.97 22.97 -1.65
N ARG A 139 -7.49 23.29 -2.83
CA ARG A 139 -8.72 24.10 -2.99
C ARG A 139 -9.79 23.33 -3.75
N LEU A 140 -10.60 22.58 -3.01
CA LEU A 140 -11.84 22.03 -3.53
C LEU A 140 -13.00 23.04 -3.34
N PRO A 141 -14.09 22.93 -4.11
CA PRO A 141 -15.23 23.83 -4.02
C PRO A 141 -15.93 23.81 -2.65
N ASP A 142 -15.95 22.65 -1.99
CA ASP A 142 -16.69 22.41 -0.75
C ASP A 142 -15.81 22.44 0.51
N VAL A 143 -14.51 22.18 0.38
CA VAL A 143 -13.60 22.10 1.53
C VAL A 143 -12.15 22.42 1.14
N ARG A 144 -11.40 22.95 2.11
CA ARG A 144 -9.94 23.11 1.94
C ARG A 144 -9.20 21.82 2.28
N GLY A 145 -8.14 21.53 1.54
CA GLY A 145 -7.33 20.33 1.72
C GLY A 145 -6.75 20.19 3.14
N ASP A 146 -6.38 21.29 3.80
CA ASP A 146 -5.86 21.24 5.19
C ASP A 146 -6.88 20.69 6.19
N LEU A 147 -8.17 20.92 5.96
CA LEU A 147 -9.24 20.36 6.80
C LEU A 147 -9.43 18.86 6.55
N ILE A 148 -9.22 18.38 5.32
CA ILE A 148 -9.22 16.94 5.03
C ILE A 148 -8.06 16.27 5.78
N VAL A 149 -6.85 16.83 5.69
CA VAL A 149 -5.67 16.29 6.38
C VAL A 149 -5.90 16.19 7.89
N ARG A 150 -6.44 17.25 8.52
CA ARG A 150 -6.76 17.24 9.95
C ARG A 150 -7.75 16.14 10.32
N ARG A 151 -8.83 15.99 9.56
CA ARG A 151 -9.82 14.93 9.81
C ARG A 151 -9.23 13.52 9.70
N LEU A 152 -8.24 13.32 8.83
CA LEU A 152 -7.51 12.04 8.76
C LEU A 152 -6.72 11.78 10.04
N ARG A 153 -6.04 12.81 10.56
CA ARG A 153 -5.23 12.74 11.79
C ARG A 153 -6.06 12.61 13.07
N GLU A 154 -7.30 13.11 13.08
CA GLU A 154 -8.20 13.05 14.23
C GLU A 154 -8.79 11.64 14.48
N ARG A 155 -8.71 10.74 13.50
CA ARG A 155 -9.28 9.40 13.61
C ARG A 155 -8.19 8.34 13.71
N GLU A 156 -8.28 7.45 14.70
CA GLU A 156 -7.32 6.38 14.93
C GLU A 156 -7.18 5.45 13.71
N ASP A 157 -8.28 5.20 12.99
CA ASP A 157 -8.30 4.31 11.83
C ASP A 157 -7.67 4.90 10.55
N THR A 158 -7.41 6.21 10.51
CA THR A 158 -6.83 6.89 9.33
C THR A 158 -5.64 7.79 9.67
N ALA A 159 -5.22 7.83 10.93
CA ALA A 159 -4.14 8.69 11.41
C ALA A 159 -2.82 8.42 10.68
N ASP A 160 -2.57 7.17 10.27
CA ASP A 160 -1.36 6.74 9.56
C ASP A 160 -1.42 6.94 8.04
N THR A 161 -2.55 7.38 7.48
CA THR A 161 -2.70 7.64 6.04
C THR A 161 -1.73 8.74 5.60
N ARG A 162 -0.87 8.46 4.63
CA ARG A 162 0.05 9.46 4.06
C ARG A 162 -0.70 10.49 3.24
N VAL A 163 -0.26 11.74 3.23
CA VAL A 163 -0.94 12.81 2.50
C VAL A 163 0.04 13.61 1.63
N ILE A 164 -0.29 13.70 0.34
CA ILE A 164 0.34 14.62 -0.61
C ILE A 164 -0.71 15.68 -0.97
N CYS A 165 -0.39 16.94 -0.73
CA CYS A 165 -1.24 18.04 -1.18
C CYS A 165 -0.76 18.57 -2.52
N ILE A 166 -1.67 18.76 -3.46
CA ILE A 166 -1.43 19.38 -4.76
C ILE A 166 -2.07 20.78 -4.76
N SER A 167 -1.38 21.80 -5.27
CA SER A 167 -1.97 23.14 -5.37
C SER A 167 -1.40 23.95 -6.53
N GLY A 168 -2.25 24.66 -7.28
CA GLY A 168 -1.82 25.61 -8.33
C GLY A 168 -1.35 26.96 -7.79
N VAL A 169 -1.78 27.36 -6.59
CA VAL A 169 -1.33 28.60 -5.94
C VAL A 169 -1.08 28.28 -4.47
N VAL A 170 0.18 28.37 -4.06
CA VAL A 170 0.58 28.14 -2.67
C VAL A 170 1.31 29.39 -2.20
N SER A 171 0.64 30.16 -1.34
CA SER A 171 1.30 31.16 -0.53
C SER A 171 2.16 30.47 0.54
N GLN A 172 3.11 31.19 1.15
CA GLN A 172 3.87 30.64 2.28
C GLN A 172 2.94 30.25 3.43
N GLU A 173 1.88 31.03 3.65
CA GLU A 173 0.88 30.76 4.68
C GLU A 173 0.12 29.45 4.43
N ASP A 174 -0.21 29.14 3.18
CA ASP A 174 -0.88 27.88 2.80
C ASP A 174 0.04 26.67 3.02
N VAL A 175 1.32 26.82 2.66
CA VAL A 175 2.35 25.81 2.93
C VAL A 175 2.44 25.53 4.43
N ASP A 176 2.56 26.58 5.25
CA ASP A 176 2.67 26.45 6.70
C ASP A 176 1.41 25.84 7.33
N ARG A 177 0.23 26.08 6.75
CA ARG A 177 -1.03 25.45 7.19
C ARG A 177 -1.06 23.96 6.87
N LEU A 178 -0.69 23.57 5.65
CA LEU A 178 -0.64 22.17 5.22
C LEU A 178 0.38 21.36 6.02
N THR A 179 1.58 21.90 6.22
CA THR A 179 2.62 21.25 7.02
C THR A 179 2.14 21.05 8.47
N ARG A 180 1.53 22.07 9.09
CA ARG A 180 0.96 21.95 10.45
C ARG A 180 -0.22 20.99 10.53
N ALA A 181 -0.99 20.85 9.45
CA ALA A 181 -2.07 19.87 9.38
C ALA A 181 -1.55 18.42 9.30
N GLY A 182 -0.27 18.22 8.98
CA GLY A 182 0.36 16.91 8.92
C GLY A 182 0.51 16.35 7.50
N ALA A 183 0.51 17.21 6.47
CA ALA A 183 0.83 16.80 5.10
C ALA A 183 2.32 16.49 4.94
N GLU A 184 2.65 15.32 4.39
CA GLU A 184 4.04 14.88 4.20
C GLU A 184 4.70 15.49 2.96
N ALA A 185 3.92 15.89 1.96
CA ALA A 185 4.45 16.55 0.77
C ALA A 185 3.47 17.57 0.20
N ILE A 186 4.02 18.61 -0.43
CA ILE A 186 3.27 19.64 -1.15
C ILE A 186 3.85 19.73 -2.57
N VAL A 187 2.99 19.57 -3.57
CA VAL A 187 3.35 19.55 -4.99
C VAL A 187 2.62 20.68 -5.71
N ARG A 188 3.35 21.51 -6.45
CA ARG A 188 2.76 22.64 -7.19
C ARG A 188 2.20 22.19 -8.54
N LYS A 189 1.01 22.67 -8.93
CA LYS A 189 0.52 22.58 -10.32
C LYS A 189 1.19 23.69 -11.16
N PRO A 190 1.56 23.43 -12.43
CA PRO A 190 1.56 22.12 -13.07
C PRO A 190 2.66 21.21 -12.50
N PHE A 191 2.38 19.93 -12.36
CA PHE A 191 3.31 18.94 -11.79
C PHE A 191 3.79 17.93 -12.83
N ASN A 192 4.96 17.35 -12.56
CA ASN A 192 5.48 16.23 -13.33
C ASN A 192 5.01 14.91 -12.70
N ILE A 193 4.38 14.06 -13.52
CA ILE A 193 3.80 12.79 -13.10
C ILE A 193 4.83 11.81 -12.56
N GLU A 194 6.03 11.75 -13.16
CA GLU A 194 7.10 10.86 -12.72
C GLU A 194 7.61 11.26 -11.33
N ARG A 195 7.78 12.57 -11.09
CA ARG A 195 8.17 13.09 -9.76
C ARG A 195 7.09 12.83 -8.71
N LEU A 196 5.82 12.99 -9.06
CA LEU A 196 4.71 12.66 -8.16
C LEU A 196 4.69 11.15 -7.85
N GLY A 197 4.84 10.30 -8.87
CA GLY A 197 4.91 8.85 -8.71
C GLY A 197 6.09 8.39 -7.84
N ALA A 198 7.26 9.03 -7.98
CA ALA A 198 8.41 8.76 -7.11
C ALA A 198 8.12 9.12 -5.65
N LYS A 199 7.47 10.26 -5.39
CA LYS A 199 7.08 10.68 -4.04
C LYS A 199 6.03 9.74 -3.44
N VAL A 200 5.07 9.28 -4.24
CA VAL A 200 4.08 8.27 -3.85
C VAL A 200 4.78 6.97 -3.43
N ALA A 201 5.71 6.46 -4.24
CA ALA A 201 6.46 5.25 -3.94
C ALA A 201 7.28 5.38 -2.64
N GLU A 202 7.97 6.51 -2.46
CA GLU A 202 8.72 6.87 -1.25
C GLU A 202 7.85 6.83 0.00
N LEU A 203 6.72 7.55 0.00
CA LEU A 203 5.84 7.63 1.16
C LEU A 203 5.16 6.30 1.50
N LEU A 204 4.91 5.47 0.50
CA LEU A 204 4.31 4.15 0.66
C LEU A 204 5.33 3.04 0.99
N GLY A 205 6.63 3.37 1.04
CA GLY A 205 7.70 2.39 1.26
C GLY A 205 7.78 1.34 0.15
N VAL A 206 7.30 1.67 -1.04
CA VAL A 206 7.30 0.79 -2.21
C VAL A 206 8.60 1.06 -2.97
N PRO A 207 9.44 0.03 -3.26
CA PRO A 207 10.65 0.24 -4.04
C PRO A 207 10.30 0.97 -5.34
N GLY A 208 10.86 2.17 -5.52
CA GLY A 208 10.69 2.91 -6.76
C GLY A 208 11.09 2.02 -7.93
N ALA A 209 10.42 2.17 -9.08
CA ALA A 209 10.87 1.57 -10.32
C ALA A 209 12.20 2.23 -10.74
N ALA A 210 13.26 2.01 -9.98
CA ALA A 210 14.59 2.49 -10.28
C ALA A 210 15.12 1.63 -11.43
N ASN A 211 15.04 2.20 -12.63
CA ASN A 211 15.92 1.99 -13.77
C ASN A 211 16.77 0.71 -13.74
N SER A 212 16.29 -0.33 -14.42
CA SER A 212 17.18 -1.32 -15.05
C SER A 212 17.94 -0.61 -16.19
N ASN A 213 19.01 0.11 -15.86
CA ASN A 213 20.13 0.42 -16.76
C ASN A 213 21.20 1.18 -15.98
N GLY A 214 22.37 0.55 -15.80
CA GLY A 214 23.57 1.28 -15.38
C GLY A 214 24.56 0.56 -14.48
N THR A 215 24.74 -0.77 -14.58
CA THR A 215 26.00 -1.36 -14.10
C THR A 215 27.11 -1.11 -15.12
N ALA A 216 28.00 -0.19 -14.73
CA ALA A 216 29.44 -0.17 -15.02
C ALA A 216 29.90 -0.12 -16.49
N HIS A 217 30.45 1.03 -16.90
CA HIS A 217 31.91 1.17 -16.91
C HIS A 217 32.30 2.66 -16.89
N ALA A 218 32.84 3.10 -15.75
CA ALA A 218 33.54 4.36 -15.67
C ALA A 218 34.82 4.24 -16.49
N SER A 219 34.98 5.18 -17.42
CA SER A 219 36.23 5.56 -18.05
C SER A 219 37.29 5.87 -16.99
N ASP A 220 38.38 5.12 -17.00
CA ASP A 220 39.64 5.61 -16.47
C ASP A 220 40.43 6.20 -17.65
N SER A 221 40.64 7.50 -17.60
CA SER A 221 41.43 8.25 -18.57
C SER A 221 42.47 9.05 -17.81
N GLY A 222 43.75 8.82 -18.12
CA GLY A 222 44.70 9.93 -18.18
C GLY A 222 46.10 9.70 -17.61
N SER A 223 47.01 9.34 -18.51
CA SER A 223 48.26 10.08 -18.80
C SER A 223 49.46 10.00 -17.86
N GLY A 224 50.64 9.79 -18.46
CA GLY A 224 51.88 10.44 -18.02
C GLY A 224 53.16 9.65 -18.27
N GLY A 225 53.88 9.95 -19.36
CA GLY A 225 55.30 9.61 -19.47
C GLY A 225 55.87 9.47 -20.89
N ARG A 226 56.23 10.60 -21.50
CA ARG A 226 57.29 10.73 -22.54
C ARG A 226 58.57 11.23 -21.84
N PRO A 227 59.76 11.28 -22.49
CA PRO A 227 60.08 11.00 -23.89
C PRO A 227 60.82 9.68 -24.13
#